data_AF-A0A1Y1QJ21-F1
#
_entry.id   AF-A0A1Y1QJ21-F1
#
_cell.length_a   1.000
_cell.length_b   1.000
_cell.length_c   1.000
_cell.angle_alpha   90.00
_cell.angle_beta   90.00
_cell.angle_gamma   90.00
#
_symmetry.space_group_name_H-M   'P 1'
#
loop_
_entity.id
_entity.type
_entity.pdbx_description
1 polymer ?
#
loop_
_entity_poly.entity_id
_entity_poly.type
_entity_poly.pdbx_seq_one_letter_code
_entity_poly.pdbx_strand_id
1 'polypeptide(L)'
;MDRYKTALRQSKQAGFSLTELMIVIVIIGILLGLVFSNLNVMGDAQNLKAKKEVGDLKIKLEMYRADNGTFPASGGLTALTINPGNAPRWRQYMKTLPKDPWGNDYRYLNPGTHGGEIDIYSLGPDKREGTPDDVGSWQLEQ
;
A
#
# COMPACT_ATOMS: atom_id res chain seq x y z
N MET A 1 59.01 73.09 -1.02
CA MET A 1 58.93 71.97 -0.07
C MET A 1 57.47 71.55 -0.01
N ASP A 2 57.17 70.28 -0.26
CA ASP A 2 56.08 69.50 0.37
C ASP A 2 55.70 68.29 -0.51
N ARG A 3 56.23 67.14 -0.12
CA ARG A 3 55.88 65.84 -0.72
C ARG A 3 54.74 65.23 0.07
N TYR A 4 53.53 65.24 -0.48
CA TYR A 4 52.42 64.45 0.03
C TYR A 4 52.71 62.95 -0.19
N LYS A 5 53.07 62.25 0.88
CA LYS A 5 53.15 60.79 0.88
C LYS A 5 51.74 60.24 1.17
N THR A 6 50.97 59.98 0.13
CA THR A 6 49.70 59.26 0.27
C THR A 6 49.99 57.79 0.52
N ALA A 7 49.83 57.33 1.77
CA ALA A 7 49.98 55.93 2.13
C ALA A 7 48.80 55.12 1.56
N LEU A 8 49.06 54.26 0.57
CA LEU A 8 48.06 53.33 0.05
C LEU A 8 47.78 52.26 1.12
N ARG A 9 46.59 52.29 1.69
CA ARG A 9 46.09 51.25 2.60
C ARG A 9 45.86 49.98 1.79
N GLN A 10 46.72 48.97 1.95
CA GLN A 10 46.48 47.63 1.43
C GLN A 10 45.25 47.04 2.14
N SER A 11 44.19 46.76 1.38
CA SER A 11 43.10 45.91 1.84
C SER A 11 43.67 44.51 2.07
N LYS A 12 43.63 44.03 3.32
CA LYS A 12 43.98 42.65 3.60
C LYS A 12 42.94 41.76 2.91
N GLN A 13 43.35 41.04 1.87
CA GLN A 13 42.54 39.95 1.32
C GLN A 13 42.41 38.90 2.42
N ALA A 14 41.19 38.71 2.92
CA ALA A 14 40.87 37.57 3.78
C ALA A 14 40.77 36.33 2.90
N GLY A 15 41.80 35.49 2.93
CA GLY A 15 41.76 34.16 2.33
C GLY A 15 41.01 33.19 3.23
N PHE A 16 40.31 32.24 2.62
CA PHE A 16 39.65 31.14 3.33
C PHE A 16 40.68 30.30 4.10
N SER A 17 40.33 29.89 5.32
CA SER A 17 41.14 28.93 6.09
C SER A 17 40.84 27.49 5.66
N LEU A 18 41.87 26.63 5.65
CA LEU A 18 41.69 25.18 5.47
C LEU A 18 40.72 24.59 6.49
N THR A 19 40.73 25.09 7.73
CA THR A 19 39.83 24.63 8.79
C THR A 19 38.36 24.94 8.50
N GLU A 20 38.10 26.04 7.80
CA GLU A 20 36.75 26.48 7.44
C GLU A 20 36.16 25.57 6.37
N LEU A 21 36.98 25.18 5.38
CA LEU A 21 36.61 24.16 4.40
C LEU A 21 36.41 22.78 5.06
N MET A 22 37.25 22.40 6.03
CA MET A 22 37.10 21.15 6.77
C MET A 22 35.77 21.06 7.52
N ILE A 23 35.35 22.14 8.18
CA ILE A 23 34.07 22.17 8.89
C ILE A 23 32.89 22.03 7.90
N VAL A 24 32.96 22.68 6.74
CA VAL A 24 31.92 22.60 5.70
C VAL A 24 31.76 21.18 5.17
N ILE A 25 32.84 20.48 4.85
CA ILE A 25 32.75 19.09 4.36
C ILE A 25 32.24 18.12 5.42
N VAL A 26 32.54 18.35 6.71
CA VAL A 26 32.02 17.56 7.83
C VAL A 26 30.51 17.75 7.97
N ILE A 27 30.02 18.99 7.91
CA ILE A 27 28.58 19.28 7.98
C ILE A 27 27.86 18.67 6.76
N ILE A 28 28.41 18.79 5.56
CA ILE A 28 27.86 18.16 4.35
C ILE A 28 27.80 16.63 4.51
N GLY A 29 28.86 16.00 5.03
CA GLY A 29 28.87 14.56 5.29
C GLY A 29 27.78 14.09 6.26
N ILE A 30 27.53 14.85 7.32
CA ILE A 30 26.46 14.58 8.28
C ILE A 30 25.08 14.76 7.63
N LEU A 31 24.88 15.84 6.87
CA LEU A 31 23.61 16.14 6.21
C LEU A 31 23.26 15.10 5.14
N LEU A 32 24.25 14.61 4.38
CA LEU A 32 24.03 13.54 3.40
C LEU A 32 23.64 12.21 4.05
N GLY A 33 24.11 11.91 5.27
CA GLY A 33 23.75 10.70 6.01
C GLY A 33 22.29 10.66 6.51
N LEU A 34 21.62 11.82 6.60
CA LEU A 34 20.23 11.92 7.08
C LEU A 34 19.18 11.78 5.98
N VAL A 35 19.59 11.60 4.72
CA VAL A 35 18.67 11.44 3.59
C VAL A 35 18.35 9.97 3.36
N PHE A 36 17.64 9.35 4.30
CA PHE A 36 16.91 8.11 4.06
C PHE A 36 15.62 8.14 4.88
N SER A 37 14.56 8.70 4.28
CA SER A 37 13.20 8.60 4.83
C SER A 37 12.33 7.68 3.97
N ASN A 38 11.58 6.85 4.69
CA ASN A 38 10.85 5.66 4.24
C ASN A 38 9.91 5.87 3.04
N LEU A 39 10.17 5.17 1.94
CA LEU A 39 9.29 5.12 0.75
C LEU A 39 8.19 4.03 0.84
N ASN A 40 8.13 3.21 1.90
CA ASN A 40 7.23 2.04 1.95
C ASN A 40 5.88 2.24 2.66
N VAL A 41 5.60 3.40 3.26
CA VAL A 41 4.38 3.60 4.08
C VAL A 41 3.09 3.44 3.28
N MET A 42 3.12 3.76 1.98
CA MET A 42 1.96 3.68 1.09
C MET A 42 1.56 2.22 0.77
N GLY A 43 2.55 1.34 0.60
CA GLY A 43 2.31 -0.08 0.30
C GLY A 43 1.65 -0.80 1.47
N ASP A 44 2.08 -0.48 2.70
CA ASP A 44 1.50 -1.06 3.92
C ASP A 44 0.03 -0.65 4.10
N ALA A 45 -0.30 0.61 3.80
CA ALA A 45 -1.67 1.11 3.88
C ALA A 45 -2.60 0.45 2.85
N GLN A 46 -2.12 0.24 1.62
CA GLN A 46 -2.88 -0.46 0.58
C GLN A 46 -3.11 -1.93 0.97
N ASN A 47 -2.07 -2.65 1.38
CA ASN A 47 -2.19 -4.03 1.85
C ASN A 47 -3.18 -4.16 3.02
N LEU A 48 -3.12 -3.25 3.99
CA LEU A 48 -4.06 -3.24 5.11
C LEU A 48 -5.50 -3.02 4.65
N LYS A 49 -5.71 -2.09 3.69
CA LYS A 49 -7.04 -1.85 3.10
C LYS A 49 -7.56 -3.09 2.37
N ALA A 50 -6.73 -3.74 1.56
CA ALA A 50 -7.11 -4.98 0.87
C ALA A 50 -7.49 -6.09 1.85
N LYS A 51 -6.70 -6.30 2.90
CA LYS A 51 -7.01 -7.28 3.96
C LYS A 51 -8.37 -7.02 4.62
N LYS A 52 -8.66 -5.76 4.93
CA LYS A 52 -9.95 -5.37 5.51
C LYS A 52 -11.11 -5.67 4.56
N GLU A 53 -10.98 -5.30 3.30
CA GLU A 53 -12.03 -5.53 2.29
C GLU A 53 -12.25 -7.02 2.02
N VAL A 54 -11.19 -7.83 1.97
CA VAL A 54 -11.30 -9.30 1.92
C VAL A 54 -12.07 -9.84 3.11
N GLY A 55 -11.78 -9.35 4.33
CA GLY A 55 -12.53 -9.72 5.53
C GLY A 55 -14.01 -9.34 5.46
N ASP A 56 -14.32 -8.12 5.01
CA ASP A 56 -15.70 -7.65 4.84
C ASP A 56 -16.45 -8.51 3.81
N LEU A 57 -15.81 -8.86 2.68
CA LEU A 57 -16.38 -9.76 1.68
C LEU A 57 -16.65 -11.16 2.26
N LYS A 58 -15.72 -11.70 3.05
CA LYS A 58 -15.87 -13.00 3.72
C LYS A 58 -17.10 -13.00 4.63
N ILE A 59 -17.26 -11.97 5.47
CA ILE A 59 -18.42 -11.81 6.35
C ILE A 59 -19.73 -11.81 5.55
N LYS A 60 -19.77 -11.13 4.39
CA LYS A 60 -20.97 -11.12 3.54
C LYS A 60 -21.28 -12.47 2.91
N LEU A 61 -20.25 -13.23 2.51
CA LEU A 61 -20.41 -14.59 2.00
C LEU A 61 -20.87 -15.56 3.09
N GLU A 62 -20.38 -15.40 4.32
CA GLU A 62 -20.86 -16.17 5.47
C GLU A 62 -22.32 -15.87 5.78
N MET A 63 -22.75 -14.59 5.71
CA MET A 63 -24.17 -14.24 5.81
C MET A 63 -25.01 -14.87 4.69
N TYR A 64 -24.51 -14.85 3.46
CA TYR A 64 -25.17 -15.53 2.34
C TYR A 64 -25.36 -17.02 2.63
N ARG A 65 -24.31 -17.69 3.11
CA ARG A 65 -24.36 -19.10 3.48
C ARG A 65 -25.30 -19.36 4.65
N ALA A 66 -25.33 -18.48 5.66
CA ALA A 66 -26.24 -18.63 6.80
C ALA A 66 -27.71 -18.60 6.35
N ASP A 67 -28.05 -17.78 5.35
CA ASP A 67 -29.41 -17.72 4.82
C ASP A 67 -29.73 -18.87 3.85
N ASN A 68 -28.80 -19.22 2.95
CA ASN A 68 -29.06 -20.12 1.81
C ASN A 68 -28.47 -21.53 1.99
N GLY A 69 -27.76 -21.78 3.09
CA GLY A 69 -27.12 -23.06 3.43
C GLY A 69 -25.80 -23.34 2.70
N THR A 70 -25.51 -22.65 1.60
CA THR A 70 -24.32 -22.86 0.76
C THR A 70 -23.71 -21.53 0.36
N PHE A 71 -22.42 -21.53 0.03
CA PHE A 71 -21.79 -20.37 -0.62
C PHE A 71 -22.22 -20.28 -2.10
N PRO A 72 -22.15 -19.09 -2.73
CA PRO A 72 -22.51 -18.93 -4.13
C PRO A 72 -21.64 -19.81 -5.05
N ALA A 73 -22.25 -20.75 -5.76
CA ALA A 73 -21.57 -21.54 -6.80
C ALA A 73 -21.54 -20.80 -8.15
N SER A 74 -22.63 -20.10 -8.48
CA SER A 74 -22.78 -19.27 -9.67
C SER A 74 -22.67 -17.78 -9.31
N GLY A 75 -22.02 -16.99 -10.17
CA GLY A 75 -21.87 -15.55 -9.99
C GLY A 75 -20.80 -15.12 -8.98
N GLY A 76 -20.29 -16.01 -8.12
CA GLY A 76 -19.22 -15.70 -7.17
C GLY A 76 -19.55 -14.48 -6.31
N LEU A 77 -18.65 -13.48 -6.26
CA LEU A 77 -18.89 -12.25 -5.50
C LEU A 77 -20.10 -11.44 -5.98
N THR A 78 -20.47 -11.53 -7.26
CA THR A 78 -21.63 -10.80 -7.79
C THR A 78 -22.95 -11.31 -7.19
N ALA A 79 -22.97 -12.52 -6.63
CA ALA A 79 -24.11 -13.03 -5.89
C ALA A 79 -24.40 -12.23 -4.60
N LEU A 80 -23.46 -11.39 -4.13
CA LEU A 80 -23.69 -10.50 -2.99
C LEU A 80 -24.50 -9.25 -3.35
N THR A 81 -24.51 -8.86 -4.63
CA THR A 81 -25.17 -7.65 -5.13
C THR A 81 -26.40 -7.96 -6.00
N ILE A 82 -26.36 -9.06 -6.75
CA ILE A 82 -27.41 -9.49 -7.68
C ILE A 82 -27.83 -10.92 -7.33
N ASN A 83 -29.13 -11.22 -7.40
CA ASN A 83 -29.62 -12.57 -7.12
C ASN A 83 -29.10 -13.57 -8.18
N PRO A 84 -28.37 -14.64 -7.78
CA PRO A 84 -27.82 -15.61 -8.72
C PRO A 84 -28.86 -16.61 -9.28
N GLY A 85 -30.13 -16.51 -8.86
CA GLY A 85 -31.26 -17.33 -9.34
C GLY A 85 -31.42 -18.68 -8.62
N ASN A 86 -30.37 -19.18 -7.99
CA ASN A 86 -30.34 -20.44 -7.23
C ASN A 86 -30.26 -20.24 -5.71
N ALA A 87 -30.73 -19.10 -5.20
CA ALA A 87 -30.61 -18.69 -3.80
C ALA A 87 -32.00 -18.36 -3.19
N PRO A 88 -32.67 -19.34 -2.55
CA PRO A 88 -34.08 -19.20 -2.13
C PRO A 88 -34.35 -18.11 -1.10
N ARG A 89 -33.38 -17.81 -0.24
CA ARG A 89 -33.48 -16.78 0.81
C ARG A 89 -32.58 -15.59 0.52
N TRP A 90 -32.27 -15.38 -0.76
CA TRP A 90 -31.41 -14.30 -1.17
C TRP A 90 -31.99 -12.94 -0.78
N ARG A 91 -31.11 -12.11 -0.24
CA ARG A 91 -31.30 -10.67 -0.10
C ARG A 91 -30.04 -9.97 -0.59
N GLN A 92 -30.12 -8.67 -0.79
CA GLN A 92 -28.94 -7.90 -1.15
C GLN A 92 -27.99 -7.82 0.06
N TYR A 93 -26.82 -8.47 -0.02
CA TYR A 93 -25.82 -8.49 1.06
C TYR A 93 -24.87 -7.29 1.01
N MET A 94 -24.71 -6.74 -0.20
CA MET A 94 -23.86 -5.59 -0.47
C MET A 94 -24.49 -4.69 -1.54
N LYS A 95 -24.28 -3.37 -1.43
CA LYS A 95 -24.76 -2.41 -2.44
C LYS A 95 -23.98 -2.52 -3.75
N THR A 96 -22.66 -2.52 -3.65
CA THR A 96 -21.71 -2.56 -4.78
C THR A 96 -20.46 -3.29 -4.34
N LEU A 97 -19.85 -4.06 -5.24
CA LEU A 97 -18.56 -4.68 -4.96
C LEU A 97 -17.45 -3.62 -4.95
N PRO A 98 -16.57 -3.62 -3.92
CA PRO A 98 -15.39 -2.77 -3.94
C PRO A 98 -14.39 -3.28 -4.99
N LYS A 99 -13.59 -2.35 -5.49
CA LYS A 99 -12.33 -2.68 -6.18
C LYS A 99 -11.22 -2.68 -5.15
N ASP A 100 -10.21 -3.53 -5.36
CA ASP A 100 -9.02 -3.52 -4.53
C ASP A 100 -8.26 -2.17 -4.62
N PRO A 101 -7.28 -1.92 -3.73
CA PRO A 101 -6.52 -0.67 -3.72
C PRO A 101 -5.77 -0.34 -5.03
N TRP A 102 -5.58 -1.33 -5.91
CA TRP A 102 -4.89 -1.23 -7.20
C TRP A 102 -5.85 -1.21 -8.39
N GLY A 103 -7.16 -1.20 -8.12
CA GLY A 103 -8.25 -1.06 -9.10
C GLY A 103 -8.73 -2.38 -9.71
N ASN A 104 -8.27 -3.53 -9.23
CA ASN A 104 -8.70 -4.83 -9.73
C ASN A 104 -9.97 -5.32 -9.02
N ASP A 105 -10.67 -6.26 -9.65
CA ASP A 105 -11.73 -7.02 -8.99
C ASP A 105 -11.14 -8.06 -8.06
N TYR A 106 -11.77 -8.22 -6.89
CA TYR A 106 -11.50 -9.34 -6.02
C TYR A 106 -11.88 -10.67 -6.70
N ARG A 107 -11.08 -11.70 -6.43
CA ARG A 107 -11.28 -13.06 -6.90
C ARG A 107 -11.96 -13.89 -5.83
N TYR A 108 -12.68 -14.91 -6.29
CA TYR A 108 -13.42 -15.82 -5.44
C TYR A 108 -13.31 -17.24 -6.00
N LEU A 109 -12.98 -18.19 -5.13
CA LEU A 109 -12.90 -19.61 -5.46
C LEU A 109 -13.75 -20.42 -4.49
N ASN A 110 -14.48 -21.40 -5.04
CA ASN A 110 -15.30 -22.35 -4.32
C ASN A 110 -15.32 -23.67 -5.12
N PRO A 111 -14.66 -24.73 -4.64
CA PRO A 111 -13.96 -24.82 -3.35
C PRO A 111 -12.68 -23.97 -3.28
N GLY A 112 -12.31 -23.57 -2.07
CA GLY A 112 -11.03 -22.92 -1.79
C GLY A 112 -9.82 -23.86 -1.99
N THR A 113 -8.66 -23.27 -2.20
CA THR A 113 -7.37 -23.93 -2.44
C THR A 113 -6.38 -23.78 -1.28
N HIS A 114 -6.62 -22.83 -0.37
CA HIS A 114 -5.73 -22.51 0.77
C HIS A 114 -6.22 -23.06 2.12
N GLY A 115 -6.98 -24.16 2.11
CA GLY A 115 -7.42 -24.87 3.31
C GLY A 115 -8.77 -24.43 3.89
N GLY A 116 -9.34 -23.32 3.40
CA GLY A 116 -10.72 -22.90 3.70
C GLY A 116 -11.75 -23.49 2.73
N GLU A 117 -13.03 -23.41 3.08
CA GLU A 117 -14.13 -23.81 2.17
C GLU A 117 -14.18 -22.93 0.91
N ILE A 118 -13.80 -21.66 1.03
CA ILE A 118 -13.74 -20.67 -0.05
C ILE A 118 -12.47 -19.83 0.08
N ASP A 119 -11.97 -19.33 -1.06
CA ASP A 119 -10.91 -18.32 -1.08
C ASP A 119 -11.44 -17.00 -1.65
N ILE A 120 -11.03 -15.88 -1.05
CA ILE A 120 -11.28 -14.53 -1.53
C ILE A 120 -9.96 -13.77 -1.52
N TYR A 121 -9.55 -13.17 -2.64
CA TYR A 121 -8.24 -12.52 -2.71
C TYR A 121 -8.17 -11.38 -3.73
N SER A 122 -7.23 -10.48 -3.52
CA SER A 122 -6.78 -9.47 -4.49
C SER A 122 -5.46 -9.93 -5.10
N LEU A 123 -5.27 -9.62 -6.40
CA LEU A 123 -4.06 -9.89 -7.18
C LEU A 123 -2.90 -8.94 -6.85
N GLY A 124 -3.06 -8.09 -5.84
CA GLY A 124 -2.02 -7.14 -5.46
C GLY A 124 -1.70 -6.07 -6.52
N PRO A 125 -0.59 -5.34 -6.33
CA PRO A 125 -0.09 -4.34 -7.28
C PRO A 125 0.33 -4.92 -8.63
N ASP A 126 0.80 -6.17 -8.68
CA ASP A 126 1.36 -6.74 -9.91
C ASP A 126 0.30 -7.30 -10.88
N LYS A 127 -0.93 -7.49 -10.37
CA LYS A 127 -2.12 -7.96 -11.10
C LYS A 127 -1.98 -9.37 -11.66
N ARG A 128 -1.09 -10.17 -11.07
CA ARG A 128 -0.88 -11.57 -11.41
C ARG A 128 -1.39 -12.41 -10.25
N GLU A 129 -1.75 -13.65 -10.59
CA GLU A 129 -2.24 -14.60 -9.61
C GLU A 129 -1.11 -15.54 -9.21
N GLY A 130 -1.11 -15.95 -7.94
CA GLY A 130 -0.13 -16.88 -7.39
C GLY A 130 1.20 -16.22 -7.07
N THR A 131 1.21 -14.90 -6.90
CA THR A 131 2.41 -14.11 -6.57
C THR A 131 2.41 -13.73 -5.08
N PRO A 132 3.58 -13.46 -4.48
CA PRO A 132 3.67 -13.17 -3.05
C PRO A 132 2.94 -11.90 -2.60
N ASP A 133 2.54 -11.03 -3.53
CA ASP A 133 1.78 -9.81 -3.28
C ASP A 133 0.26 -10.03 -3.26
N ASP A 134 -0.21 -11.26 -3.52
CA ASP A 134 -1.60 -11.63 -3.35
C ASP A 134 -2.06 -11.43 -1.89
N VAL A 135 -3.20 -10.78 -1.73
CA VAL A 135 -3.83 -10.55 -0.43
C VAL A 135 -5.09 -11.38 -0.33
N GLY A 136 -5.03 -12.47 0.42
CA GLY A 136 -6.07 -13.50 0.45
C GLY A 136 -6.66 -13.80 1.82
N SER A 137 -7.85 -14.40 1.82
CA SER A 137 -8.61 -14.75 3.04
C SER A 137 -7.84 -15.70 3.96
N TRP A 138 -6.96 -16.54 3.41
CA TRP A 138 -6.10 -17.46 4.16
C TRP A 138 -5.04 -16.75 5.01
N GLN A 139 -4.73 -15.48 4.73
CA GLN A 139 -3.84 -14.67 5.55
C GLN A 139 -4.54 -14.04 6.76
N LEU A 140 -5.89 -14.07 6.80
CA LEU A 140 -6.69 -13.51 7.90
C LEU A 140 -6.93 -14.52 9.03
N GLU A 141 -6.62 -15.79 8.80
CA GLU A 141 -6.86 -16.90 9.75
C GLU A 141 -5.63 -17.22 10.61
N GLN A 142 -4.57 -16.39 10.53
CA GLN A 142 -3.34 -16.50 11.33
C GLN A 142 -3.37 -15.63 12.58
#